data_AF-A0A1A8WK38-F1
#
_entry.id   AF-A0A1A8WK38-F1
#
_cell.length_a   1.000
_cell.length_b   1.000
_cell.length_c   1.000
_cell.angle_alpha   90.00
_cell.angle_beta   90.00
_cell.angle_gamma   90.00
#
_symmetry.space_group_name_H-M   'P 1'
#
loop_
_entity.id
_entity.type
_entity.pdbx_description
1 polymer ?
#
loop_
_entity_poly.entity_id
_entity_poly.type
_entity_poly.pdbx_seq_one_letter_code
_entity_poly.pdbx_strand_id
1 'polypeptide(L)'
;IYKNFLNEYNELFIDNYVNNVYIKVYTEIKDKENNETKLELNQLLKLHVLFDNEKEVIEQVDKINPVLIDTLYLKRKRARDVDTIYAYDFVKLINIALNRINNTLNDNFNYINSVKEFKLDYSMDKHEEINDTVSAGKKEKPQPNKNDKQSKWLFENFDNLSNDEIRIKKSLYLSNSLEIGQNKLSVIGLLMNVKTDEYKEGRDIVFIINDITTNGGAFSVLEDELFYGVSCYAREKKIPRISISCNSGAKIGLYNHLMDKIKVCWNDENKKELGYKYLYITEEIKEQIPKKDIIYLREIYENGEKRYIIDAIVGNLNNHIGVENLRGSGLIAGETSKAYDEIFTLSYVTGRSVGIGAYLVRLGKRTIQKKGSSLLLTGFNALNKILGEKVYISNEQLGGVNIMMKNGISQLEAENDQDGVDKIFKWLSYVPKTSDNYFDVLGEPTKLIHNKFQENSKCDFSKSKNINNSIDSDKEFNNYPKGYTSDGDIQ
;
A
#
# COMPACT_ATOMS: atom_id res chain seq x y z
N ILE A 1 29.68 6.18 -14.42
CA ILE A 1 30.12 6.69 -13.09
C ILE A 1 28.91 6.89 -12.18
N TYR A 2 28.01 7.85 -12.46
CA TYR A 2 26.85 8.13 -11.59
C TYR A 2 25.91 6.93 -11.38
N LYS A 3 25.72 6.09 -12.40
CA LYS A 3 24.97 4.83 -12.29
C LYS A 3 25.54 3.86 -11.27
N ASN A 4 26.85 3.63 -11.32
CA ASN A 4 27.52 2.75 -10.36
C ASN A 4 27.48 3.35 -8.95
N PHE A 5 27.71 4.66 -8.84
CA PHE A 5 27.63 5.38 -7.59
C PHE A 5 26.26 5.23 -6.92
N LEU A 6 25.16 5.40 -7.66
CA LEU A 6 23.84 5.17 -7.09
C LEU A 6 23.58 3.72 -6.70
N ASN A 7 23.94 2.78 -7.56
CA ASN A 7 23.73 1.37 -7.24
C ASN A 7 24.47 0.95 -5.97
N GLU A 8 25.67 1.50 -5.75
CA GLU A 8 26.52 1.19 -4.61
C GLU A 8 26.10 1.93 -3.33
N TYR A 9 25.75 3.22 -3.42
CA TYR A 9 25.57 4.09 -2.24
C TYR A 9 24.12 4.44 -1.92
N ASN A 10 23.14 4.08 -2.75
CA ASN A 10 21.75 4.49 -2.51
C ASN A 10 21.18 3.99 -1.17
N GLU A 11 21.48 2.74 -0.80
CA GLU A 11 21.07 2.19 0.49
C GLU A 11 21.64 3.03 1.65
N LEU A 12 22.94 3.35 1.58
CA LEU A 12 23.57 4.20 2.57
C LEU A 12 22.91 5.58 2.65
N PHE A 13 22.48 6.17 1.53
CA PHE A 13 21.76 7.44 1.55
C PHE A 13 20.40 7.33 2.24
N ILE A 14 19.63 6.27 1.96
CA ILE A 14 18.32 6.04 2.57
C ILE A 14 18.47 5.81 4.08
N ASP A 15 19.39 4.92 4.48
CA ASP A 15 19.63 4.53 5.87
C ASP A 15 20.17 5.70 6.71
N ASN A 16 20.91 6.63 6.09
CA ASN A 16 21.41 7.85 6.73
C ASN A 16 20.52 9.08 6.51
N TYR A 17 19.28 8.88 6.06
CA TYR A 17 18.27 9.95 5.93
C TYR A 17 18.69 11.12 5.04
N VAL A 18 19.52 10.84 4.04
CA VAL A 18 19.98 11.82 3.05
C VAL A 18 18.85 12.14 2.08
N ASN A 19 18.49 13.42 2.00
CA ASN A 19 17.38 13.86 1.13
C ASN A 19 17.84 14.27 -0.27
N ASN A 20 19.01 14.91 -0.35
CA ASN A 20 19.54 15.46 -1.60
C ASN A 20 21.04 15.23 -1.68
N VAL A 21 21.51 14.85 -2.86
CA VAL A 21 22.93 14.78 -3.18
C VAL A 21 23.20 15.71 -4.36
N TYR A 22 24.22 16.55 -4.26
CA TYR A 22 24.63 17.47 -5.33
C TYR A 22 26.09 17.21 -5.71
N ILE A 23 26.37 17.16 -7.01
CA ILE A 23 27.70 16.90 -7.56
C ILE A 23 28.11 18.10 -8.41
N LYS A 24 29.27 18.70 -8.10
CA LYS A 24 29.87 19.76 -8.90
C LYS A 24 31.01 19.19 -9.74
N VAL A 25 30.93 19.37 -11.05
CA VAL A 25 31.96 18.95 -12.01
C VAL A 25 32.67 20.20 -12.50
N TYR A 26 33.98 20.24 -12.28
CA TYR A 26 34.84 21.33 -12.71
C TYR A 26 35.69 20.90 -13.89
N THR A 27 35.90 21.81 -14.84
CA THR A 27 36.86 21.65 -15.93
C THR A 27 38.07 22.53 -15.68
N GLU A 28 39.24 21.96 -15.94
CA GLU A 28 40.51 22.68 -15.87
C GLU A 28 40.67 23.56 -17.12
N ILE A 29 40.90 24.85 -16.92
CA ILE A 29 41.22 25.80 -17.98
C ILE A 29 42.59 26.38 -17.67
N LYS A 30 43.53 26.21 -18.61
CA LYS A 30 44.86 26.80 -18.52
C LYS A 30 44.80 28.23 -19.02
N ASP A 31 45.10 29.17 -18.14
CA ASP A 31 45.20 30.57 -18.49
C ASP A 31 46.50 30.81 -19.26
N LYS A 32 46.38 31.21 -20.54
CA LYS A 32 47.53 31.32 -21.46
C LYS A 32 48.45 32.49 -21.12
N GLU A 33 47.99 33.46 -20.32
CA GLU A 33 48.77 34.67 -19.99
C GLU A 33 49.57 34.53 -18.70
N ASN A 34 49.07 33.80 -17.69
CA ASN A 34 49.69 33.72 -16.35
C ASN A 34 50.20 32.33 -15.96
N ASN A 35 50.06 31.31 -16.81
CA ASN A 35 50.42 29.92 -16.48
C ASN A 35 49.70 29.38 -15.24
N GLU A 36 48.57 29.98 -14.86
CA GLU A 36 47.74 29.57 -13.74
C GLU A 36 46.66 28.59 -14.20
N THR A 37 46.37 27.61 -13.35
CA THR A 37 45.33 26.61 -13.57
C THR A 37 44.05 27.09 -12.92
N LYS A 38 43.02 27.41 -13.72
CA LYS A 38 41.71 27.85 -13.21
C LYS A 38 40.70 26.73 -13.35
N LEU A 39 39.95 26.47 -12.29
CA LEU A 39 38.81 25.54 -12.31
C LEU A 39 37.54 26.33 -12.60
N GLU A 40 36.87 26.01 -13.69
CA GLU A 40 35.54 26.54 -14.01
C GLU A 40 34.47 25.47 -13.74
N LEU A 41 33.37 25.87 -13.10
CA LEU A 41 32.24 24.97 -12.86
C LEU A 41 31.57 24.67 -14.20
N ASN A 42 31.70 23.43 -14.67
CA ASN A 42 31.09 22.98 -15.92
C ASN A 42 29.64 22.55 -15.69
N GLN A 43 29.41 21.73 -14.65
CA GLN A 43 28.08 21.16 -14.37
C GLN A 43 27.82 21.09 -12.87
N LEU A 44 26.58 21.36 -12.50
CA LEU A 44 26.03 21.04 -11.19
C LEU A 44 24.89 20.04 -11.41
N LEU A 45 25.03 18.85 -10.83
CA LEU A 45 24.06 17.77 -10.94
C LEU A 45 23.37 17.57 -9.60
N LYS A 46 22.03 17.47 -9.61
CA LYS A 46 21.24 16.96 -8.49
C LYS A 46 21.02 15.47 -8.72
N LEU A 47 21.36 14.69 -7.71
CA LEU A 47 21.02 13.29 -7.62
C LEU A 47 19.79 13.15 -6.72
N HIS A 48 18.68 12.76 -7.33
CA HIS A 48 17.42 12.56 -6.62
C HIS A 48 17.52 11.24 -5.85
N VAL A 49 17.56 11.31 -4.52
CA VAL A 49 17.58 10.14 -3.62
C VAL A 49 16.16 9.70 -3.27
N LEU A 50 15.24 10.67 -3.17
CA LEU A 50 13.84 10.48 -2.85
C LEU A 50 12.98 10.85 -4.06
N PHE A 51 11.70 10.46 -4.05
CA PHE A 51 10.80 10.69 -5.17
C PHE A 51 9.99 11.97 -5.01
N ASP A 52 10.30 12.98 -5.82
CA ASP A 52 9.68 14.30 -5.89
C ASP A 52 8.92 14.49 -7.23
N ASN A 53 8.41 13.40 -7.82
CA ASN A 53 7.80 13.35 -9.17
C ASN A 53 8.78 13.70 -10.29
N GLU A 54 10.07 13.48 -10.06
CA GLU A 54 11.10 13.68 -11.07
C GLU A 54 11.04 12.60 -12.15
N LYS A 55 11.33 12.98 -13.41
CA LYS A 55 11.45 12.02 -14.52
C LYS A 55 12.81 11.34 -14.55
N GLU A 56 13.85 12.07 -14.19
CA GLU A 56 15.23 11.63 -14.28
C GLU A 56 15.82 11.47 -12.89
N VAL A 57 16.60 10.41 -12.70
CA VAL A 57 17.27 10.14 -11.43
C VAL A 57 18.42 11.12 -11.17
N ILE A 58 19.05 11.63 -12.24
CA ILE A 58 20.09 12.64 -12.21
C ILE A 58 19.62 13.79 -13.08
N GLU A 59 19.65 15.01 -12.54
CA GLU A 59 19.20 16.22 -13.22
C GLU A 59 20.31 17.28 -13.18
N GLN A 60 20.56 17.98 -14.28
CA GLN A 60 21.43 19.16 -14.25
C GLN A 60 20.65 20.36 -13.71
N VAL A 61 21.20 21.03 -12.69
CA VAL A 61 20.55 22.15 -12.00
C VAL A 61 21.48 23.37 -11.96
N ASP A 62 20.91 24.57 -11.99
CA ASP A 62 21.70 25.82 -12.01
C ASP A 62 22.25 26.19 -10.63
N LYS A 63 21.57 25.75 -9.56
CA LYS A 63 21.93 26.10 -8.18
C LYS A 63 21.51 25.01 -7.19
N ILE A 64 22.16 25.03 -6.03
CA ILE A 64 21.74 24.24 -4.88
C ILE A 64 20.58 24.98 -4.21
N ASN A 65 19.40 24.36 -4.20
CA ASN A 65 18.24 24.93 -3.52
C ASN A 65 18.33 24.67 -2.01
N PRO A 66 17.91 25.63 -1.17
CA PRO A 66 17.84 25.41 0.26
C PRO A 66 16.81 24.31 0.58
N VAL A 67 17.06 23.57 1.65
CA VAL A 67 16.11 22.56 2.14
C VAL A 67 14.87 23.27 2.67
N LEU A 68 13.71 22.98 2.08
CA LEU A 68 12.42 23.45 2.57
C LEU A 68 11.86 22.46 3.59
N ILE A 69 11.39 22.95 4.73
CA ILE A 69 10.63 22.15 5.70
C ILE A 69 9.15 22.31 5.37
N ASP A 70 8.66 21.47 4.48
CA ASP A 70 7.26 21.43 4.05
C ASP A 70 6.52 20.20 4.57
N THR A 71 5.26 20.05 4.16
CA THR A 71 4.43 18.89 4.48
C THR A 71 5.08 17.58 4.05
N LEU A 72 5.72 17.54 2.89
CA LEU A 72 6.38 16.35 2.36
C LEU A 72 7.58 15.95 3.22
N TYR A 73 8.41 16.91 3.61
CA TYR A 73 9.52 16.69 4.55
C TYR A 73 9.01 16.13 5.88
N LEU A 74 7.93 16.71 6.44
CA LEU A 74 7.34 16.22 7.69
C LEU A 74 6.78 14.80 7.56
N LYS A 75 6.16 14.45 6.43
CA LYS A 75 5.72 13.08 6.16
C LYS A 75 6.93 12.13 6.11
N ARG A 76 7.97 12.45 5.34
CA ARG A 76 9.20 11.65 5.28
C ARG A 76 9.85 11.45 6.64
N LYS A 77 9.92 12.49 7.47
CA LYS A 77 10.40 12.38 8.85
C LYS A 77 9.56 11.40 9.67
N ARG A 78 8.23 11.52 9.64
CA ARG A 78 7.33 10.62 10.39
C ARG A 78 7.44 9.16 9.96
N ALA A 79 7.67 8.90 8.67
CA ALA A 79 7.90 7.55 8.18
C ALA A 79 9.20 6.97 8.77
N ARG A 80 10.27 7.77 8.79
CA ARG A 80 11.57 7.37 9.38
C ARG A 80 11.47 7.11 10.88
N ASP A 81 10.67 7.90 11.61
CA ASP A 81 10.45 7.73 13.05
C ASP A 81 9.83 6.36 13.41
N VAL A 82 9.21 5.67 12.45
CA VAL A 82 8.65 4.32 12.63
C VAL A 82 9.37 3.27 11.79
N ASP A 83 10.62 3.56 11.41
CA ASP A 83 11.51 2.68 10.66
C ASP A 83 10.87 2.17 9.36
N THR A 84 10.42 3.09 8.50
CA THR A 84 9.98 2.83 7.12
C THR A 84 10.29 4.05 6.27
N ILE A 85 10.22 3.91 4.95
CA ILE A 85 10.25 5.07 4.03
C ILE A 85 8.84 5.61 3.76
N TYR A 86 8.77 6.85 3.26
CA TYR A 86 7.51 7.45 2.84
C TYR A 86 6.92 6.73 1.62
N ALA A 87 5.59 6.60 1.57
CA ALA A 87 4.90 5.74 0.61
C ALA A 87 5.26 5.99 -0.87
N TYR A 88 5.38 7.26 -1.27
CA TYR A 88 5.74 7.58 -2.66
C TYR A 88 7.23 7.38 -2.96
N ASP A 89 8.10 7.39 -1.95
CA ASP A 89 9.54 7.16 -2.14
C ASP A 89 9.83 5.71 -2.58
N PHE A 90 8.90 4.77 -2.41
CA PHE A 90 9.00 3.42 -2.98
C PHE A 90 9.14 3.43 -4.51
N VAL A 91 8.57 4.42 -5.22
CA VAL A 91 8.78 4.56 -6.67
C VAL A 91 10.26 4.69 -7.01
N LYS A 92 11.03 5.37 -6.14
CA LYS A 92 12.48 5.52 -6.33
C LYS A 92 13.23 4.23 -6.07
N LEU A 93 12.91 3.53 -4.98
CA LEU A 93 13.52 2.22 -4.68
C LEU A 93 13.24 1.22 -5.79
N ILE A 94 12.05 1.26 -6.38
CA ILE A 94 11.66 0.44 -7.54
C ILE A 94 12.55 0.75 -8.74
N ASN A 95 12.76 2.02 -9.09
CA ASN A 95 13.67 2.40 -10.18
C ASN A 95 15.09 1.86 -9.98
N ILE A 96 15.58 1.88 -8.73
CA ILE A 96 16.92 1.43 -8.38
C ILE A 96 17.01 -0.10 -8.43
N ALA A 97 16.01 -0.80 -7.92
CA ALA A 97 15.89 -2.25 -8.02
C ALA A 97 15.87 -2.72 -9.48
N LEU A 98 15.07 -2.06 -10.32
CA LEU A 98 15.01 -2.32 -11.76
C LEU A 98 16.37 -2.09 -12.43
N ASN A 99 17.11 -1.06 -12.03
CA ASN A 99 18.45 -0.82 -12.54
C ASN A 99 19.49 -1.86 -12.09
N ARG A 100 19.31 -2.46 -10.91
CA ARG A 100 20.17 -3.53 -10.38
C ARG A 100 19.89 -4.88 -11.02
N ILE A 101 18.62 -5.19 -11.30
CA ILE A 101 18.21 -6.50 -11.83
C ILE A 101 18.39 -6.59 -13.35
N ASN A 102 18.20 -5.49 -14.08
CA ASN A 102 18.33 -5.46 -15.53
C ASN A 102 19.79 -5.39 -15.96
N ASN A 103 20.23 -6.40 -16.70
CA ASN A 103 21.59 -6.50 -17.24
C ASN A 103 21.64 -6.12 -18.72
N THR A 104 20.55 -6.36 -19.47
CA THR A 104 20.53 -6.15 -20.92
C THR A 104 19.95 -4.80 -21.31
N LEU A 105 19.01 -4.29 -20.52
CA LEU A 105 18.43 -2.96 -20.72
C LEU A 105 19.37 -1.89 -20.18
N ASN A 106 19.91 -1.05 -21.06
CA ASN A 106 20.80 0.05 -20.68
C ASN A 106 20.06 1.41 -20.62
N ASP A 107 18.97 1.45 -19.85
CA ASP A 107 18.06 2.61 -19.79
C ASP A 107 18.40 3.64 -18.69
N ASN A 108 19.56 3.52 -18.02
CA ASN A 108 20.08 4.49 -17.06
C ASN A 108 19.02 5.01 -16.05
N PHE A 109 18.37 4.09 -15.33
CA PHE A 109 17.28 4.33 -14.36
C PHE A 109 15.91 4.75 -14.94
N ASN A 110 15.73 4.75 -16.26
CA ASN A 110 14.43 5.01 -16.88
C ASN A 110 13.68 3.70 -17.21
N TYR A 111 13.45 2.87 -16.19
CA TYR A 111 12.80 1.56 -16.34
C TYR A 111 11.28 1.60 -16.07
N ILE A 112 10.74 2.72 -15.60
CA ILE A 112 9.31 2.88 -15.37
C ILE A 112 8.74 3.75 -16.51
N ASN A 113 7.96 3.13 -17.40
CA ASN A 113 7.33 3.83 -18.53
C ASN A 113 6.22 4.80 -18.07
N SER A 114 5.47 4.41 -17.03
CA SER A 114 4.42 5.27 -16.46
C SER A 114 4.11 4.89 -15.02
N VAL A 115 3.80 5.92 -14.21
CA VAL A 115 3.20 5.78 -12.88
C VAL A 115 1.86 6.51 -12.91
N LYS A 116 0.77 5.79 -12.64
CA LYS A 116 -0.57 6.36 -12.51
C LYS A 116 -1.13 6.04 -11.14
N GLU A 117 -1.89 6.96 -10.56
CA GLU A 117 -2.51 6.76 -9.24
C GLU A 117 -4.00 6.49 -9.37
N PHE A 118 -4.48 5.48 -8.65
CA PHE A 118 -5.91 5.20 -8.53
C PHE A 118 -6.56 6.18 -7.55
N LYS A 119 -7.72 6.71 -7.94
CA LYS A 119 -8.51 7.67 -7.17
C LYS A 119 -9.98 7.27 -7.18
N LEU A 120 -10.72 7.75 -6.19
CA LEU A 120 -12.17 7.60 -6.09
C LEU A 120 -12.84 8.96 -6.32
N ASP A 121 -13.77 9.03 -7.26
CA ASP A 121 -14.65 10.18 -7.46
C ASP A 121 -16.13 9.76 -7.43
N TYR A 122 -16.76 9.95 -6.28
CA TYR A 122 -18.18 9.66 -6.07
C TYR A 122 -19.12 10.71 -6.67
N SER A 123 -18.61 11.78 -7.28
CA SER A 123 -19.45 12.75 -8.00
C SER A 123 -19.94 12.22 -9.35
N MET A 124 -19.22 11.25 -9.94
CA MET A 124 -19.58 10.65 -11.24
C MET A 124 -20.90 9.88 -11.20
N ASP A 125 -21.32 9.37 -10.03
CA ASP A 125 -22.61 8.69 -9.83
C ASP A 125 -23.82 9.63 -9.94
N LYS A 126 -23.67 10.92 -9.58
CA LYS A 126 -24.80 11.87 -9.53
C LYS A 126 -25.24 12.40 -10.89
N HIS A 127 -24.41 12.24 -11.92
CA HIS A 127 -24.73 12.75 -13.26
C HIS A 127 -25.61 11.82 -14.09
N GLU A 128 -25.82 10.57 -13.67
CA GLU A 128 -26.59 9.57 -14.44
C GLU A 128 -28.02 9.35 -13.94
N GLU A 129 -28.33 9.57 -12.65
CA GLU A 129 -29.72 9.49 -12.15
C GLU A 129 -30.65 10.59 -12.71
N ILE A 130 -30.10 11.69 -13.24
CA ILE A 130 -30.90 12.80 -13.79
C ILE A 130 -31.40 12.51 -15.21
N ASN A 131 -30.87 11.50 -15.92
CA ASN A 131 -31.25 11.24 -17.31
C ASN A 131 -32.43 10.28 -17.49
N ASP A 132 -32.93 9.64 -16.42
CA ASP A 132 -34.07 8.71 -16.49
C ASP A 132 -35.42 9.32 -16.04
N THR A 133 -35.46 10.61 -15.74
CA THR A 133 -36.72 11.32 -15.52
C THR A 133 -36.77 12.65 -16.25
N VAL A 134 -37.84 12.85 -17.03
CA VAL A 134 -38.27 14.04 -17.79
C VAL A 134 -37.91 14.04 -19.28
N SER A 135 -38.74 13.37 -20.07
CA SER A 135 -38.96 13.71 -21.49
C SER A 135 -40.34 14.35 -21.69
N ALA A 136 -40.42 15.68 -21.56
CA ALA A 136 -41.47 16.49 -22.18
C ALA A 136 -40.99 17.93 -22.37
N GLY A 137 -40.45 18.25 -23.54
CA GLY A 137 -40.13 19.63 -23.92
C GLY A 137 -39.04 19.75 -24.98
N LYS A 138 -39.46 19.98 -26.22
CA LYS A 138 -38.58 20.23 -27.38
C LYS A 138 -37.69 21.47 -27.15
N LYS A 139 -36.39 21.35 -27.45
CA LYS A 139 -35.55 22.37 -28.13
C LYS A 139 -34.23 21.77 -28.61
N GLU A 140 -33.63 22.45 -29.58
CA GLU A 140 -32.84 21.95 -30.71
C GLU A 140 -31.45 21.35 -30.41
N LYS A 141 -31.04 20.41 -31.27
CA LYS A 141 -29.75 19.69 -31.27
C LYS A 141 -28.61 20.53 -31.88
N PRO A 142 -27.37 20.41 -31.38
CA PRO A 142 -26.18 20.30 -32.21
C PRO A 142 -25.86 18.81 -32.45
N GLN A 143 -25.53 18.45 -33.70
CA GLN A 143 -25.13 17.09 -34.07
C GLN A 143 -23.86 16.65 -33.32
N PRO A 144 -23.82 15.46 -32.69
CA PRO A 144 -22.57 14.88 -32.23
C PRO A 144 -21.89 14.13 -33.38
N ASN A 145 -20.60 14.38 -33.56
CA ASN A 145 -19.72 13.57 -34.38
C ASN A 145 -19.79 12.11 -33.93
N LYS A 146 -20.12 11.22 -34.87
CA LYS A 146 -19.97 9.78 -34.71
C LYS A 146 -18.47 9.48 -34.71
N ASN A 147 -17.85 9.25 -33.53
CA ASN A 147 -16.69 8.36 -33.36
C ASN A 147 -16.09 8.25 -31.93
N ASP A 148 -16.79 8.56 -30.84
CA ASP A 148 -16.29 8.27 -29.48
C ASP A 148 -17.33 7.53 -28.64
N LYS A 149 -17.32 6.20 -28.71
CA LYS A 149 -17.91 5.32 -27.69
C LYS A 149 -16.84 4.31 -27.27
N GLN A 150 -15.85 4.80 -26.52
CA GLN A 150 -14.90 3.96 -25.81
C GLN A 150 -15.19 4.10 -24.31
N SER A 151 -15.31 2.97 -23.62
CA SER A 151 -15.87 2.82 -22.27
C SER A 151 -15.26 3.79 -21.25
N LYS A 152 -16.12 4.61 -20.63
CA LYS A 152 -15.76 5.66 -19.66
C LYS A 152 -15.26 5.11 -18.31
N TRP A 153 -15.42 3.82 -18.05
CA TRP A 153 -15.10 3.17 -16.76
C TRP A 153 -13.93 2.19 -16.89
N LEU A 154 -13.20 2.00 -15.80
CA LEU A 154 -12.10 1.02 -15.73
C LEU A 154 -12.60 -0.44 -15.75
N PHE A 155 -13.87 -0.65 -15.44
CA PHE A 155 -14.55 -1.94 -15.37
C PHE A 155 -15.65 -2.01 -16.42
N GLU A 156 -15.78 -3.17 -17.05
CA GLU A 156 -16.77 -3.42 -18.09
C GLU A 156 -17.94 -4.27 -17.59
N ASN A 157 -17.72 -5.10 -16.58
CA ASN A 157 -18.71 -6.04 -16.04
C ASN A 157 -19.09 -5.70 -14.59
N PHE A 158 -20.40 -5.59 -14.35
CA PHE A 158 -20.99 -5.30 -13.03
C PHE A 158 -21.98 -6.37 -12.55
N ASP A 159 -22.06 -7.50 -13.26
CA ASP A 159 -23.00 -8.57 -12.93
C ASP A 159 -22.65 -9.24 -11.60
N ASN A 160 -23.68 -9.61 -10.84
CA ASN A 160 -23.57 -10.27 -9.52
C ASN A 160 -22.78 -9.46 -8.46
N LEU A 161 -22.70 -8.14 -8.61
CA LEU A 161 -22.12 -7.24 -7.61
C LEU A 161 -23.22 -6.58 -6.78
N SER A 162 -22.93 -6.33 -5.51
CA SER A 162 -23.76 -5.48 -4.66
C SER A 162 -23.69 -4.00 -5.11
N ASN A 163 -24.69 -3.21 -4.73
CA ASN A 163 -24.73 -1.78 -5.05
C ASN A 163 -23.48 -1.02 -4.56
N ASP A 164 -22.94 -1.40 -3.39
CA ASP A 164 -21.71 -0.79 -2.87
C ASP A 164 -20.49 -1.15 -3.74
N GLU A 165 -20.37 -2.40 -4.19
CA GLU A 165 -19.28 -2.80 -5.08
C GLU A 165 -19.36 -2.10 -6.44
N ILE A 166 -20.57 -1.96 -7.00
CA ILE A 166 -20.81 -1.21 -8.23
C ILE A 166 -20.41 0.25 -8.04
N ARG A 167 -20.84 0.90 -6.94
CA ARG A 167 -20.49 2.28 -6.59
C ARG A 167 -18.97 2.48 -6.57
N ILE A 168 -18.25 1.60 -5.87
CA ILE A 168 -16.78 1.69 -5.75
C ILE A 168 -16.12 1.52 -7.13
N LYS A 169 -16.56 0.54 -7.93
CA LYS A 169 -15.97 0.30 -9.25
C LYS A 169 -16.24 1.46 -10.22
N LYS A 170 -17.44 2.04 -10.20
CA LYS A 170 -17.78 3.20 -11.05
C LYS A 170 -17.02 4.48 -10.66
N SER A 171 -16.72 4.65 -9.38
CA SER A 171 -15.99 5.83 -8.89
C SER A 171 -14.47 5.73 -9.08
N LEU A 172 -13.94 4.52 -9.34
CA LEU A 172 -12.51 4.31 -9.51
C LEU A 172 -12.01 4.82 -10.87
N TYR A 173 -11.00 5.68 -10.87
CA TYR A 173 -10.32 6.16 -12.08
C TYR A 173 -8.80 6.25 -11.91
N LEU A 174 -8.07 6.34 -13.02
CA LEU A 174 -6.62 6.49 -13.06
C LEU A 174 -6.22 7.94 -13.35
N SER A 175 -5.44 8.53 -12.44
CA SER A 175 -4.85 9.87 -12.57
C SER A 175 -3.39 9.78 -13.03
N ASN A 176 -2.98 10.66 -13.94
CA ASN A 176 -1.56 10.86 -14.29
C ASN A 176 -0.84 11.78 -13.29
N SER A 177 -1.57 12.42 -12.37
CA SER A 177 -1.02 13.28 -11.32
C SER A 177 -0.99 12.54 -10.00
N LEU A 178 0.17 12.56 -9.32
CA LEU A 178 0.40 11.94 -8.02
C LEU A 178 0.21 12.95 -6.89
N GLU A 179 -0.43 12.57 -5.79
CA GLU A 179 -0.65 13.45 -4.62
C GLU A 179 0.51 13.41 -3.61
N ILE A 180 1.75 13.54 -4.09
CA ILE A 180 2.96 13.50 -3.25
C ILE A 180 2.86 14.58 -2.16
N GLY A 181 2.97 14.18 -0.90
CA GLY A 181 2.85 15.06 0.26
C GLY A 181 1.43 15.52 0.59
N GLN A 182 0.45 15.29 -0.28
CA GLN A 182 -0.90 15.86 -0.19
C GLN A 182 -2.02 14.83 -0.09
N ASN A 183 -1.70 13.54 -0.21
CA ASN A 183 -2.66 12.45 -0.09
C ASN A 183 -3.39 12.51 1.27
N LYS A 184 -4.72 12.41 1.19
CA LYS A 184 -5.63 12.44 2.36
C LYS A 184 -5.96 11.05 2.91
N LEU A 185 -5.87 10.04 2.05
CA LEU A 185 -6.08 8.63 2.40
C LEU A 185 -4.76 8.00 2.83
N SER A 186 -4.85 7.05 3.76
CA SER A 186 -3.70 6.27 4.24
C SER A 186 -3.35 5.09 3.31
N VAL A 187 -4.17 4.84 2.28
CA VAL A 187 -3.93 3.84 1.23
C VAL A 187 -3.69 4.58 -0.08
N ILE A 188 -2.64 4.18 -0.79
CA ILE A 188 -2.29 4.68 -2.13
C ILE A 188 -2.26 3.49 -3.08
N GLY A 189 -2.98 3.60 -4.20
CA GLY A 189 -2.94 2.61 -5.28
C GLY A 189 -2.18 3.17 -6.47
N LEU A 190 -1.15 2.47 -6.95
CA LEU A 190 -0.38 2.85 -8.12
C LEU A 190 -0.45 1.74 -9.19
N LEU A 191 -0.71 2.13 -10.44
CA LEU A 191 -0.48 1.31 -11.61
C LEU A 191 0.86 1.74 -12.23
N MET A 192 1.83 0.83 -12.23
CA MET A 192 3.14 1.08 -12.82
C MET A 192 3.37 0.16 -14.01
N ASN A 193 3.83 0.74 -15.12
CA ASN A 193 4.35 -0.03 -16.23
C ASN A 193 5.88 -0.05 -16.14
N VAL A 194 6.46 -1.24 -15.91
CA VAL A 194 7.88 -1.40 -15.59
C VAL A 194 8.57 -2.31 -16.60
N LYS A 195 9.75 -1.89 -17.07
CA LYS A 195 10.61 -2.63 -18.00
C LYS A 195 11.58 -3.52 -17.24
N THR A 196 11.62 -4.77 -17.65
CA THR A 196 12.51 -5.80 -17.09
C THR A 196 13.18 -6.56 -18.24
N ASP A 197 14.29 -7.22 -17.99
CA ASP A 197 14.98 -8.03 -19.03
C ASP A 197 14.03 -9.05 -19.68
N GLU A 198 13.09 -9.61 -18.90
CA GLU A 198 12.06 -10.54 -19.37
C GLU A 198 10.94 -9.84 -20.16
N TYR A 199 10.65 -8.57 -19.84
CA TYR A 199 9.59 -7.77 -20.45
C TYR A 199 10.09 -6.40 -20.87
N LYS A 200 10.81 -6.35 -22.00
CA LYS A 200 11.48 -5.13 -22.49
C LYS A 200 10.53 -3.98 -22.83
N GLU A 201 9.35 -4.30 -23.38
CA GLU A 201 8.27 -3.33 -23.65
C GLU A 201 7.54 -2.87 -22.37
N GLY A 202 7.79 -3.56 -21.26
CA GLY A 202 7.18 -3.31 -19.97
C GLY A 202 6.00 -4.23 -19.63
N ARG A 203 5.77 -4.37 -18.33
CA ARG A 203 4.63 -5.08 -17.73
C ARG A 203 3.93 -4.17 -16.73
N ASP A 204 2.61 -4.32 -16.65
CA ASP A 204 1.81 -3.61 -15.66
C ASP A 204 1.86 -4.36 -14.32
N ILE A 205 2.02 -3.60 -13.24
CA ILE A 205 2.01 -4.08 -11.87
C ILE A 205 1.21 -3.09 -11.03
N VAL A 206 0.30 -3.63 -10.21
CA VAL A 206 -0.46 -2.82 -9.25
C VAL A 206 0.25 -2.85 -7.91
N PHE A 207 0.51 -1.67 -7.37
CA PHE A 207 1.03 -1.48 -6.02
C PHE A 207 -0.06 -0.88 -5.13
N ILE A 208 -0.27 -1.47 -3.95
CA ILE A 208 -1.11 -0.89 -2.90
C ILE A 208 -0.20 -0.62 -1.69
N ILE A 209 -0.01 0.66 -1.37
CA ILE A 209 0.98 1.11 -0.39
C ILE A 209 0.26 1.82 0.75
N ASN A 210 0.54 1.42 2.00
CA ASN A 210 0.07 2.17 3.16
C ASN A 210 0.98 3.38 3.42
N ASP A 211 0.39 4.56 3.53
CA ASP A 211 1.04 5.76 4.06
C ASP A 211 0.80 5.87 5.58
N ILE A 212 1.76 5.34 6.35
CA ILE A 212 1.74 5.40 7.82
C ILE A 212 1.65 6.83 8.38
N THR A 213 2.06 7.83 7.59
CA THR A 213 2.12 9.24 8.00
C THR A 213 0.74 9.91 7.98
N THR A 214 -0.24 9.25 7.35
CA THR A 214 -1.64 9.67 7.26
C THR A 214 -2.49 8.78 8.16
N ASN A 215 -3.08 9.35 9.21
CA ASN A 215 -3.90 8.62 10.19
C ASN A 215 -3.23 7.34 10.76
N GLY A 216 -1.90 7.32 10.88
CA GLY A 216 -1.19 6.13 11.36
C GLY A 216 -1.30 4.92 10.43
N GLY A 217 -1.57 5.14 9.13
CA GLY A 217 -1.79 4.06 8.17
C GLY A 217 -3.11 3.29 8.40
N ALA A 218 -4.05 3.85 9.15
CA ALA A 218 -5.27 3.14 9.52
C ALA A 218 -6.23 2.95 8.34
N PHE A 219 -6.89 1.80 8.30
CA PHE A 219 -7.94 1.47 7.33
C PHE A 219 -9.28 2.01 7.81
N SER A 220 -9.87 2.92 7.05
CA SER A 220 -11.26 3.35 7.23
C SER A 220 -12.04 3.12 5.94
N VAL A 221 -13.35 3.36 5.95
CA VAL A 221 -14.23 3.03 4.81
C VAL A 221 -13.66 3.46 3.45
N LEU A 222 -13.18 4.70 3.29
CA LEU A 222 -12.64 5.16 2.00
C LEU A 222 -11.33 4.49 1.60
N GLU A 223 -10.47 4.20 2.58
CA GLU A 223 -9.25 3.42 2.36
C GLU A 223 -9.55 1.98 1.96
N ASP A 224 -10.54 1.35 2.60
CA ASP A 224 -11.01 0.00 2.28
C ASP A 224 -11.62 -0.06 0.88
N GLU A 225 -12.44 0.93 0.51
CA GLU A 225 -13.04 1.05 -0.82
C GLU A 225 -11.98 1.23 -1.91
N LEU A 226 -10.98 2.10 -1.68
CA LEU A 226 -9.88 2.28 -2.63
C LEU A 226 -9.07 0.98 -2.77
N PHE A 227 -8.70 0.34 -1.65
CA PHE A 227 -8.00 -0.94 -1.68
C PHE A 227 -8.80 -2.00 -2.46
N TYR A 228 -10.10 -2.11 -2.20
CA TYR A 228 -10.99 -3.05 -2.87
C TYR A 228 -11.04 -2.79 -4.38
N GLY A 229 -11.29 -1.56 -4.80
CA GLY A 229 -11.35 -1.20 -6.22
C GLY A 229 -10.04 -1.48 -6.94
N VAL A 230 -8.91 -1.11 -6.34
CA VAL A 230 -7.57 -1.37 -6.91
C VAL A 230 -7.26 -2.86 -7.01
N SER A 231 -7.62 -3.64 -5.98
CA SER A 231 -7.43 -5.10 -6.01
C SER A 231 -8.33 -5.78 -7.05
N CYS A 232 -9.59 -5.35 -7.18
CA CYS A 232 -10.49 -5.81 -8.23
C CYS A 232 -9.94 -5.52 -9.62
N TYR A 233 -9.41 -4.31 -9.83
CA TYR A 233 -8.80 -3.94 -11.10
C TYR A 233 -7.64 -4.87 -11.45
N ALA A 234 -6.74 -5.13 -10.49
CA ALA A 234 -5.62 -6.04 -10.69
C ALA A 234 -6.10 -7.45 -11.07
N ARG A 235 -7.12 -7.95 -10.37
CA ARG A 235 -7.70 -9.28 -10.59
C ARG A 235 -8.38 -9.42 -11.94
N GLU A 236 -9.19 -8.44 -12.33
CA GLU A 236 -9.87 -8.45 -13.64
C GLU A 236 -8.92 -8.27 -14.82
N LYS A 237 -7.87 -7.47 -14.65
CA LYS A 237 -6.80 -7.34 -15.67
C LYS A 237 -5.76 -8.45 -15.60
N LYS A 238 -5.89 -9.38 -14.65
CA LYS A 238 -5.00 -10.53 -14.43
C LYS A 238 -3.54 -10.14 -14.18
N ILE A 239 -3.29 -8.92 -13.69
CA ILE A 239 -1.95 -8.38 -13.46
C ILE A 239 -1.49 -8.59 -12.01
N PRO A 240 -0.17 -8.73 -11.75
CA PRO A 240 0.37 -8.88 -10.42
C PRO A 240 -0.01 -7.72 -9.49
N ARG A 241 -0.32 -8.06 -8.23
CA ARG A 241 -0.65 -7.10 -7.16
C ARG A 241 0.34 -7.21 -6.01
N ILE A 242 1.11 -6.15 -5.79
CA ILE A 242 2.07 -6.02 -4.70
C ILE A 242 1.48 -5.11 -3.62
N SER A 243 1.45 -5.56 -2.38
CA SER A 243 1.02 -4.75 -1.23
C SER A 243 2.20 -4.40 -0.34
N ILE A 244 2.48 -3.11 -0.15
CA ILE A 244 3.51 -2.62 0.78
C ILE A 244 2.82 -2.20 2.07
N SER A 245 3.02 -3.00 3.12
CA SER A 245 2.22 -2.99 4.33
C SER A 245 2.94 -2.28 5.48
N CYS A 246 2.37 -1.15 5.92
CA CYS A 246 2.76 -0.42 7.11
C CYS A 246 1.56 0.37 7.67
N ASN A 247 0.83 -0.23 8.61
CA ASN A 247 -0.48 0.24 9.05
C ASN A 247 -0.71 0.03 10.55
N SER A 248 -1.83 0.55 11.05
CA SER A 248 -2.29 0.35 12.44
C SER A 248 -3.59 -0.45 12.53
N GLY A 249 -3.98 -1.13 11.45
CA GLY A 249 -5.25 -1.86 11.37
C GLY A 249 -6.44 -0.93 11.11
N ALA A 250 -7.63 -1.36 11.51
CA ALA A 250 -8.85 -0.59 11.34
C ALA A 250 -8.80 0.70 12.17
N LYS A 251 -9.27 1.80 11.59
CA LYS A 251 -9.40 3.09 12.27
C LYS A 251 -10.41 2.95 13.40
N ILE A 252 -9.98 3.33 14.59
CA ILE A 252 -10.81 3.41 15.78
C ILE A 252 -10.93 4.86 16.22
N GLY A 253 -12.03 5.19 16.88
CA GLY A 253 -12.23 6.51 17.45
C GLY A 253 -13.39 6.53 18.43
N LEU A 254 -13.55 7.68 19.07
CA LEU A 254 -14.64 7.96 19.97
C LEU A 254 -15.34 9.25 19.53
N TYR A 255 -16.59 9.42 19.93
CA TYR A 255 -17.36 10.63 19.62
C TYR A 255 -16.95 11.77 20.55
N ASN A 256 -16.00 12.59 20.09
CA ASN A 256 -15.36 13.61 20.91
C ASN A 256 -16.30 14.70 21.43
N HIS A 257 -17.40 15.01 20.73
CA HIS A 257 -18.29 16.11 21.12
C HIS A 257 -18.98 15.90 22.49
N LEU A 258 -19.12 14.65 22.95
CA LEU A 258 -19.73 14.34 24.24
C LEU A 258 -18.74 13.98 25.35
N MET A 259 -17.44 13.79 25.07
CA MET A 259 -16.50 13.22 26.04
C MET A 259 -16.49 13.95 27.39
N ASP A 260 -16.50 15.28 27.37
CA ASP A 260 -16.45 16.16 28.54
C ASP A 260 -17.84 16.61 29.03
N LYS A 261 -18.90 16.21 28.32
CA LYS A 261 -20.28 16.64 28.58
C LYS A 261 -21.14 15.56 29.24
N ILE A 262 -20.66 14.31 29.26
CA ILE A 262 -21.35 13.19 29.89
C ILE A 262 -21.32 13.35 31.42
N LYS A 263 -22.50 13.33 32.03
CA LYS A 263 -22.70 13.27 33.48
C LYS A 263 -23.00 11.84 33.92
N VAL A 264 -22.65 11.53 35.16
CA VAL A 264 -22.87 10.23 35.79
C VAL A 264 -23.93 10.40 36.88
N CYS A 265 -24.99 9.60 36.84
CA CYS A 265 -25.91 9.49 37.97
C CYS A 265 -25.41 8.39 38.91
N TRP A 266 -24.81 8.79 40.03
CA TRP A 266 -24.27 7.86 41.01
C TRP A 266 -25.38 7.17 41.82
N ASN A 267 -25.09 5.97 42.34
CA ASN A 267 -25.97 5.34 43.32
C ASN A 267 -26.04 6.17 44.62
N ASP A 268 -24.91 6.73 45.03
CA ASP A 268 -24.76 7.67 46.15
C ASP A 268 -23.71 8.72 45.75
N GLU A 269 -24.07 10.01 45.79
CA GLU A 269 -23.18 11.13 45.43
C GLU A 269 -21.96 11.26 46.37
N ASN A 270 -22.11 10.83 47.63
CA ASN A 270 -21.04 10.87 48.62
C ASN A 270 -20.14 9.61 48.58
N LYS A 271 -20.60 8.53 47.92
CA LYS A 271 -19.94 7.22 47.88
C LYS A 271 -19.92 6.64 46.46
N LYS A 272 -19.14 7.27 45.58
CA LYS A 272 -19.06 6.94 44.15
C LYS A 272 -18.55 5.53 43.86
N GLU A 273 -17.81 4.93 44.79
CA GLU A 273 -17.35 3.54 44.74
C GLU A 273 -18.49 2.52 44.72
N LEU A 274 -19.69 2.91 45.14
CA LEU A 274 -20.91 2.09 45.03
C LEU A 274 -21.43 1.99 43.58
N GLY A 275 -20.75 2.62 42.63
CA GLY A 275 -21.09 2.59 41.22
C GLY A 275 -22.17 3.61 40.85
N TYR A 276 -22.64 3.49 39.61
CA TYR A 276 -23.57 4.43 39.00
C TYR A 276 -24.79 3.72 38.42
N LYS A 277 -25.89 4.47 38.25
CA LYS A 277 -27.13 4.01 37.65
C LYS A 277 -27.10 4.12 36.13
N TYR A 278 -26.68 5.27 35.62
CA TYR A 278 -26.63 5.56 34.19
C TYR A 278 -25.74 6.77 33.86
N LEU A 279 -25.44 6.92 32.57
CA LEU A 279 -24.78 8.09 31.98
C LEU A 279 -25.83 8.95 31.28
N TYR A 280 -25.75 10.26 31.44
CA TYR A 280 -26.73 11.20 30.88
C TYR A 280 -26.10 12.52 30.45
N ILE A 281 -26.85 13.28 29.65
CA ILE A 281 -26.56 14.69 29.34
C ILE A 281 -27.75 15.56 29.76
N THR A 282 -27.50 16.86 29.94
CA THR A 282 -28.53 17.84 30.26
C THR A 282 -29.26 18.32 29.00
N GLU A 283 -30.38 19.02 29.19
CA GLU A 283 -31.11 19.66 28.10
C GLU A 283 -30.26 20.65 27.31
N GLU A 284 -29.49 21.49 27.99
CA GLU A 284 -28.56 22.43 27.36
C GLU A 284 -27.56 21.73 26.43
N ILE A 285 -27.00 20.61 26.86
CA ILE A 285 -26.03 19.85 26.05
C ILE A 285 -26.72 19.16 24.87
N LYS A 286 -27.94 18.64 25.07
CA LYS A 286 -28.72 18.03 23.99
C LYS A 286 -28.97 19.02 22.86
N GLU A 287 -29.32 20.26 23.18
CA GLU A 287 -29.59 21.31 22.19
C GLU A 287 -28.34 21.72 21.39
N GLN A 288 -27.14 21.51 21.96
CA GLN A 288 -25.86 21.78 21.30
C GLN A 288 -25.38 20.65 20.37
N ILE A 289 -26.00 19.47 20.41
CA ILE A 289 -25.64 18.35 19.54
C ILE A 289 -25.88 18.77 18.08
N PRO A 290 -24.88 18.63 17.19
CA PRO A 290 -25.07 18.91 15.78
C PRO A 290 -26.20 18.06 15.20
N LYS A 291 -27.13 18.69 14.45
CA LYS A 291 -28.30 18.00 13.84
C LYS A 291 -27.95 16.80 12.95
N LYS A 292 -26.72 16.77 12.44
CA LYS A 292 -26.19 15.71 11.58
C LYS A 292 -25.63 14.50 12.35
N ASP A 293 -25.52 14.60 13.68
CA ASP A 293 -24.97 13.56 14.52
C ASP A 293 -26.13 12.77 15.16
N ILE A 294 -25.97 11.45 15.23
CA ILE A 294 -27.02 10.54 15.68
C ILE A 294 -26.66 9.99 17.06
N ILE A 295 -27.48 10.34 18.05
CA ILE A 295 -27.35 9.87 19.43
C ILE A 295 -28.74 9.42 19.90
N TYR A 296 -28.83 8.20 20.40
CA TYR A 296 -30.04 7.66 20.97
C TYR A 296 -30.11 8.05 22.43
N LEU A 297 -31.12 8.86 22.76
CA LEU A 297 -31.32 9.44 24.07
C LEU A 297 -32.69 9.06 24.62
N ARG A 298 -32.75 8.74 25.91
CA ARG A 298 -34.00 8.51 26.64
C ARG A 298 -34.24 9.63 27.62
N GLU A 299 -35.36 10.32 27.46
CA GLU A 299 -35.75 11.41 28.35
C GLU A 299 -36.30 10.88 29.66
N ILE A 300 -35.81 11.42 30.77
CA ILE A 300 -36.35 11.21 32.11
C ILE A 300 -36.36 12.54 32.88
N TYR A 301 -37.20 12.62 33.91
CA TYR A 301 -37.18 13.73 34.86
C TYR A 301 -36.82 13.18 36.24
N GLU A 302 -35.68 13.61 36.79
CA GLU A 302 -35.21 13.15 38.10
C GLU A 302 -34.46 14.28 38.82
N ASN A 303 -34.61 14.37 40.15
CA ASN A 303 -33.99 15.41 40.99
C ASN A 303 -34.30 16.85 40.54
N GLY A 304 -35.51 17.08 39.99
CA GLY A 304 -35.93 18.40 39.52
C GLY A 304 -35.28 18.86 38.20
N GLU A 305 -34.49 17.99 37.56
CA GLU A 305 -33.82 18.27 36.29
C GLU A 305 -34.29 17.29 35.22
N LYS A 306 -34.43 17.80 34.00
CA LYS A 306 -34.65 16.97 32.81
C LYS A 306 -33.32 16.37 32.36
N ARG A 307 -33.23 15.04 32.36
CA ARG A 307 -32.02 14.30 32.03
C ARG A 307 -32.25 13.45 30.79
N TYR A 308 -31.23 13.33 29.95
CA TYR A 308 -31.26 12.51 28.75
C TYR A 308 -30.24 11.39 28.88
N ILE A 309 -30.72 10.19 29.23
CA ILE A 309 -29.89 8.99 29.34
C ILE A 309 -29.34 8.65 27.95
N ILE A 310 -28.05 8.33 27.88
CA ILE A 310 -27.40 7.93 26.64
C ILE A 310 -27.57 6.43 26.46
N ASP A 311 -28.39 6.03 25.48
CA ASP A 311 -28.61 4.62 25.13
C ASP A 311 -27.57 4.14 24.11
N ALA A 312 -27.27 4.95 23.10
CA ALA A 312 -26.24 4.65 22.11
C ALA A 312 -25.72 5.92 21.42
N ILE A 313 -24.45 5.87 21.01
CA ILE A 313 -23.80 6.95 20.26
C ILE A 313 -23.37 6.39 18.90
N VAL A 314 -23.98 6.91 17.83
CA VAL A 314 -23.54 6.63 16.45
C VAL A 314 -22.61 7.75 15.97
N GLY A 315 -22.92 9.00 16.32
CA GLY A 315 -22.13 10.17 15.93
C GLY A 315 -22.41 10.58 14.48
N ASN A 316 -21.40 11.15 13.81
CA ASN A 316 -21.52 11.58 12.42
C ASN A 316 -21.29 10.41 11.46
N LEU A 317 -22.22 10.14 10.54
CA LEU A 317 -22.06 9.05 9.56
C LEU A 317 -20.87 9.22 8.60
N ASN A 318 -20.33 10.43 8.45
CA ASN A 318 -19.12 10.67 7.64
C ASN A 318 -17.82 10.50 8.43
N ASN A 319 -17.90 10.22 9.74
CA ASN A 319 -16.74 9.98 10.58
C ASN A 319 -16.66 8.49 10.94
N HIS A 320 -15.99 7.72 10.09
CA HIS A 320 -15.87 6.28 10.23
C HIS A 320 -14.88 5.92 11.36
N ILE A 321 -15.40 5.46 12.51
CA ILE A 321 -14.64 5.18 13.74
C ILE A 321 -15.00 3.84 14.40
N GLY A 322 -15.97 3.10 13.86
CA GLY A 322 -16.51 1.88 14.47
C GLY A 322 -16.72 0.72 13.49
N VAL A 323 -17.89 0.09 13.58
CA VAL A 323 -18.23 -1.17 12.89
C VAL A 323 -18.23 -1.06 11.37
N GLU A 324 -18.44 0.13 10.84
CA GLU A 324 -18.33 0.46 9.41
C GLU A 324 -16.92 0.18 8.86
N ASN A 325 -15.86 0.39 9.65
CA ASN A 325 -14.49 0.03 9.28
C ASN A 325 -14.26 -1.49 9.37
N LEU A 326 -14.99 -2.21 10.24
CA LEU A 326 -14.93 -3.67 10.29
C LEU A 326 -15.60 -4.31 9.07
N ARG A 327 -16.71 -3.71 8.59
CA ARG A 327 -17.33 -4.09 7.30
C ARG A 327 -16.35 -3.90 6.14
N GLY A 328 -15.67 -2.76 6.08
CA GLY A 328 -14.63 -2.49 5.08
C GLY A 328 -13.44 -3.46 5.18
N SER A 329 -13.00 -3.77 6.40
CA SER A 329 -11.97 -4.80 6.63
C SER A 329 -12.38 -6.18 6.07
N GLY A 330 -13.64 -6.58 6.26
CA GLY A 330 -14.18 -7.82 5.69
C GLY A 330 -14.21 -7.81 4.16
N LEU A 331 -14.57 -6.67 3.56
CA LEU A 331 -14.59 -6.48 2.10
C LEU A 331 -13.20 -6.73 1.48
N ILE A 332 -12.15 -6.10 2.02
CA ILE A 332 -10.79 -6.21 1.48
C ILE A 332 -10.12 -7.55 1.79
N ALA A 333 -10.50 -8.20 2.90
CA ALA A 333 -10.09 -9.56 3.20
C ALA A 333 -10.67 -10.54 2.16
N GLY A 334 -11.98 -10.45 1.90
CA GLY A 334 -12.66 -11.28 0.91
C GLY A 334 -12.07 -11.11 -0.49
N GLU A 335 -11.85 -9.86 -0.93
CA GLU A 335 -11.22 -9.59 -2.22
C GLU A 335 -9.76 -10.06 -2.29
N THR A 336 -9.00 -9.96 -1.21
CA THR A 336 -7.62 -10.47 -1.20
C THR A 336 -7.57 -12.00 -1.28
N SER A 337 -8.53 -12.69 -0.65
CA SER A 337 -8.66 -14.14 -0.81
C SER A 337 -8.91 -14.51 -2.27
N LYS A 338 -9.87 -13.86 -2.93
CA LYS A 338 -10.16 -14.07 -4.37
C LYS A 338 -8.95 -13.74 -5.25
N ALA A 339 -8.26 -12.64 -4.96
CA ALA A 339 -7.10 -12.20 -5.72
C ALA A 339 -5.95 -13.21 -5.64
N TYR A 340 -5.72 -13.86 -4.50
CA TYR A 340 -4.67 -14.88 -4.40
C TYR A 340 -4.92 -16.09 -5.32
N ASP A 341 -6.18 -16.51 -5.47
CA ASP A 341 -6.54 -17.66 -6.32
C ASP A 341 -6.45 -17.33 -7.81
N GLU A 342 -6.59 -16.05 -8.18
CA GLU A 342 -6.70 -15.62 -9.58
C GLU A 342 -5.45 -14.92 -10.14
N ILE A 343 -4.65 -14.26 -9.30
CA ILE A 343 -3.49 -13.46 -9.73
C ILE A 343 -2.29 -13.62 -8.80
N PHE A 344 -1.11 -13.23 -9.28
CA PHE A 344 0.07 -13.15 -8.42
C PHE A 344 -0.10 -12.04 -7.37
N THR A 345 -0.21 -12.45 -6.11
CA THR A 345 -0.19 -11.55 -4.96
C THR A 345 1.11 -11.71 -4.19
N LEU A 346 1.65 -10.59 -3.71
CA LEU A 346 2.79 -10.54 -2.80
C LEU A 346 2.65 -9.36 -1.86
N SER A 347 3.03 -9.56 -0.60
CA SER A 347 3.06 -8.54 0.44
C SER A 347 4.48 -8.29 0.92
N TYR A 348 4.84 -7.03 1.05
CA TYR A 348 6.08 -6.60 1.68
C TYR A 348 5.76 -5.84 2.97
N VAL A 349 6.19 -6.38 4.11
CA VAL A 349 6.00 -5.78 5.43
C VAL A 349 7.23 -4.93 5.75
N THR A 350 7.11 -3.62 5.48
CA THR A 350 8.19 -2.63 5.65
C THR A 350 8.30 -2.11 7.09
N GLY A 351 7.18 -2.09 7.83
CA GLY A 351 7.13 -1.66 9.23
C GLY A 351 6.14 -2.50 10.03
N ARG A 352 5.33 -1.88 10.90
CA ARG A 352 4.27 -2.63 11.60
C ARG A 352 3.06 -2.84 10.70
N SER A 353 2.48 -4.04 10.71
CA SER A 353 1.20 -4.35 10.06
C SER A 353 0.28 -5.03 11.08
N VAL A 354 -0.89 -4.43 11.32
CA VAL A 354 -1.73 -4.72 12.48
C VAL A 354 -3.15 -5.13 12.07
N GLY A 355 -3.72 -6.12 12.75
CA GLY A 355 -5.13 -6.50 12.59
C GLY A 355 -5.46 -6.90 11.15
N ILE A 356 -6.36 -6.17 10.49
CA ILE A 356 -6.70 -6.42 9.08
C ILE A 356 -5.46 -6.37 8.18
N GLY A 357 -4.50 -5.47 8.44
CA GLY A 357 -3.24 -5.43 7.69
C GLY A 357 -2.48 -6.75 7.76
N ALA A 358 -2.44 -7.38 8.94
CA ALA A 358 -1.79 -8.67 9.11
C ALA A 358 -2.54 -9.80 8.40
N TYR A 359 -3.87 -9.77 8.40
CA TYR A 359 -4.69 -10.72 7.64
C TYR A 359 -4.50 -10.57 6.13
N LEU A 360 -4.42 -9.35 5.59
CA LEU A 360 -4.17 -9.12 4.17
C LEU A 360 -2.85 -9.72 3.72
N VAL A 361 -1.79 -9.57 4.53
CA VAL A 361 -0.49 -10.21 4.31
C VAL A 361 -0.65 -11.73 4.26
N ARG A 362 -1.32 -12.32 5.26
CA ARG A 362 -1.53 -13.77 5.31
C ARG A 362 -2.38 -14.28 4.15
N LEU A 363 -3.44 -13.57 3.78
CA LEU A 363 -4.34 -13.93 2.68
C LEU A 363 -3.64 -13.79 1.32
N GLY A 364 -2.72 -12.84 1.17
CA GLY A 364 -1.84 -12.73 -0.01
C GLY A 364 -0.77 -13.83 -0.10
N LYS A 365 -0.59 -14.62 0.96
CA LYS A 365 0.31 -15.78 1.12
C LYS A 365 1.81 -15.50 1.00
N ARG A 366 2.25 -14.84 -0.07
CA ARG A 366 3.65 -14.52 -0.37
C ARG A 366 4.05 -13.25 0.37
N THR A 367 5.02 -13.37 1.25
CA THR A 367 5.39 -12.34 2.21
C THR A 367 6.91 -12.20 2.26
N ILE A 368 7.36 -10.98 2.02
CA ILE A 368 8.70 -10.50 2.35
C ILE A 368 8.55 -9.64 3.61
N GLN A 369 9.37 -9.88 4.64
CA GLN A 369 9.30 -9.13 5.89
C GLN A 369 10.64 -8.49 6.22
N LYS A 370 10.66 -7.18 6.47
CA LYS A 370 11.87 -6.45 6.85
C LYS A 370 12.29 -6.78 8.28
N LYS A 371 13.59 -6.81 8.58
CA LYS A 371 14.10 -6.74 9.96
C LYS A 371 13.53 -5.51 10.68
N GLY A 372 13.32 -5.62 11.99
CA GLY A 372 12.68 -4.58 12.80
C GLY A 372 11.16 -4.41 12.59
N SER A 373 10.60 -4.99 11.52
CA SER A 373 9.16 -4.93 11.23
C SER A 373 8.37 -5.93 12.08
N SER A 374 7.04 -5.74 12.17
CA SER A 374 6.20 -6.64 12.98
C SER A 374 4.82 -6.87 12.35
N LEU A 375 4.43 -8.13 12.25
CA LEU A 375 3.16 -8.61 11.73
C LEU A 375 2.30 -9.16 12.88
N LEU A 376 1.27 -8.44 13.32
CA LEU A 376 0.58 -8.77 14.59
C LEU A 376 -0.91 -8.45 14.58
N LEU A 377 -1.68 -9.08 15.48
CA LEU A 377 -3.10 -8.78 15.65
C LEU A 377 -3.32 -7.71 16.73
N THR A 378 -2.61 -7.82 17.85
CA THR A 378 -2.76 -6.97 19.02
C THR A 378 -1.38 -6.54 19.52
N GLY A 379 -1.21 -5.24 19.76
CA GLY A 379 0.06 -4.69 20.26
C GLY A 379 0.42 -5.19 21.67
N PHE A 380 1.71 -5.32 21.94
CA PHE A 380 2.22 -5.91 23.18
C PHE A 380 1.72 -5.20 24.46
N ASN A 381 1.59 -3.86 24.42
CA ASN A 381 1.05 -3.07 25.52
C ASN A 381 -0.41 -3.42 25.86
N ALA A 382 -1.23 -3.74 24.85
CA ALA A 382 -2.61 -4.14 25.09
C ALA A 382 -2.68 -5.56 25.67
N LEU A 383 -1.84 -6.48 25.20
CA LEU A 383 -1.74 -7.83 25.77
C LEU A 383 -1.28 -7.80 27.22
N ASN A 384 -0.25 -7.04 27.56
CA ASN A 384 0.21 -6.89 28.95
C ASN A 384 -0.88 -6.34 29.87
N LYS A 385 -1.70 -5.39 29.40
CA LYS A 385 -2.84 -4.87 30.17
C LYS A 385 -3.90 -5.94 30.43
N ILE A 386 -4.19 -6.78 29.44
CA ILE A 386 -5.14 -7.90 29.58
C ILE A 386 -4.60 -8.96 30.54
N LEU A 387 -3.30 -9.24 30.47
CA LEU A 387 -2.64 -10.25 31.31
C LEU A 387 -2.37 -9.75 32.74
N GLY A 388 -2.42 -8.44 32.98
CA GLY A 388 -2.10 -7.84 34.28
C GLY A 388 -0.60 -7.76 34.59
N GLU A 389 0.27 -8.23 33.69
CA GLU A 389 1.72 -8.28 33.88
C GLU A 389 2.48 -7.93 32.59
N LYS A 390 3.74 -7.50 32.75
CA LYS A 390 4.63 -7.13 31.63
C LYS A 390 5.29 -8.37 31.02
N VAL A 391 4.51 -9.18 30.32
CA VAL A 391 4.98 -10.40 29.65
C VAL A 391 5.83 -10.09 28.42
N TYR A 392 5.41 -9.11 27.63
CA TYR A 392 6.09 -8.69 26.40
C TYR A 392 6.72 -7.30 26.54
N ILE A 393 7.79 -7.07 25.81
CA ILE A 393 8.59 -5.82 25.81
C ILE A 393 8.54 -5.13 24.44
N SER A 394 8.31 -5.88 23.36
CA SER A 394 8.22 -5.33 22.00
C SER A 394 7.20 -6.08 21.13
N ASN A 395 6.77 -5.43 20.04
CA ASN A 395 5.92 -6.06 19.03
C ASN A 395 6.66 -7.14 18.22
N GLU A 396 7.99 -7.06 18.11
CA GLU A 396 8.79 -8.09 17.43
C GLU A 396 8.74 -9.45 18.13
N GLN A 397 8.55 -9.46 19.46
CA GLN A 397 8.33 -10.70 20.22
C GLN A 397 7.00 -11.39 19.91
N LEU A 398 6.09 -10.73 19.19
CA LEU A 398 4.80 -11.27 18.78
C LEU A 398 4.77 -11.55 17.27
N GLY A 399 5.37 -10.66 16.49
CA GLY A 399 5.21 -10.61 15.05
C GLY A 399 6.47 -10.36 14.23
N GLY A 400 7.64 -10.39 14.86
CA GLY A 400 8.91 -10.16 14.17
C GLY A 400 9.28 -11.30 13.21
N VAL A 401 10.29 -11.05 12.38
CA VAL A 401 10.79 -12.02 11.38
C VAL A 401 11.09 -13.39 11.99
N ASN A 402 11.72 -13.41 13.17
CA ASN A 402 12.07 -14.63 13.89
C ASN A 402 10.88 -15.53 14.29
N ILE A 403 9.67 -14.98 14.32
CA ILE A 403 8.43 -15.73 14.56
C ILE A 403 7.79 -16.12 13.23
N MET A 404 7.62 -15.16 12.33
CA MET A 404 6.87 -15.35 11.09
C MET A 404 7.61 -16.19 10.04
N MET A 405 8.94 -16.20 10.04
CA MET A 405 9.71 -17.13 9.21
C MET A 405 9.59 -18.57 9.74
N LYS A 406 9.64 -18.75 11.06
CA LYS A 406 9.57 -20.10 11.69
C LYS A 406 8.21 -20.77 11.50
N ASN A 407 7.14 -20.00 11.43
CA ASN A 407 5.79 -20.51 11.18
C ASN A 407 5.39 -20.48 9.69
N GLY A 408 6.28 -20.05 8.79
CA GLY A 408 6.08 -20.04 7.34
C GLY A 408 5.16 -18.94 6.80
N ILE A 409 4.73 -17.97 7.62
CA ILE A 409 3.96 -16.81 7.17
C ILE A 409 4.83 -15.87 6.32
N SER A 410 6.06 -15.64 6.75
CA SER A 410 7.09 -14.92 5.98
C SER A 410 7.96 -15.94 5.24
N GLN A 411 8.15 -15.74 3.93
CA GLN A 411 9.01 -16.62 3.13
C GLN A 411 10.40 -16.04 2.91
N LEU A 412 10.53 -14.71 2.91
CA LEU A 412 11.80 -14.03 2.77
C LEU A 412 11.95 -12.93 3.83
N GLU A 413 13.17 -12.79 4.33
CA GLU A 413 13.60 -11.69 5.18
C GLU A 413 14.28 -10.62 4.33
N ALA A 414 14.02 -9.34 4.62
CA ALA A 414 14.71 -8.21 4.04
C ALA A 414 15.51 -7.44 5.10
N GLU A 415 16.73 -7.03 4.77
CA GLU A 415 17.61 -6.28 5.67
C GLU A 415 17.14 -4.82 5.80
N ASN A 416 16.77 -4.20 4.69
CA ASN A 416 16.27 -2.83 4.61
C ASN A 416 15.20 -2.72 3.50
N ASP A 417 14.65 -1.52 3.30
CA ASP A 417 13.58 -1.30 2.32
C ASP A 417 14.03 -1.50 0.87
N GLN A 418 15.26 -1.17 0.52
CA GLN A 418 15.78 -1.39 -0.83
C GLN A 418 15.93 -2.89 -1.13
N ASP A 419 16.51 -3.66 -0.21
CA ASP A 419 16.62 -5.12 -0.32
C ASP A 419 15.23 -5.80 -0.40
N GLY A 420 14.24 -5.27 0.33
CA GLY A 420 12.85 -5.69 0.20
C GLY A 420 12.31 -5.53 -1.22
N VAL A 421 12.56 -4.38 -1.86
CA VAL A 421 12.14 -4.10 -3.24
C VAL A 421 12.95 -4.93 -4.26
N ASP A 422 14.25 -5.12 -4.04
CA ASP A 422 15.08 -5.99 -4.88
C ASP A 422 14.53 -7.43 -4.88
N LYS A 423 14.13 -7.94 -3.72
CA LYS A 423 13.47 -9.26 -3.57
C LYS A 423 12.09 -9.31 -4.24
N ILE A 424 11.30 -8.23 -4.20
CA ILE A 424 10.03 -8.15 -4.95
C ILE A 424 10.28 -8.39 -6.44
N PHE A 425 11.23 -7.66 -7.04
CA PHE A 425 11.52 -7.79 -8.47
C PHE A 425 12.22 -9.11 -8.82
N LYS A 426 13.06 -9.62 -7.93
CA LYS A 426 13.63 -10.96 -8.09
C LYS A 426 12.53 -12.01 -8.16
N TRP A 427 11.51 -11.92 -7.31
CA TRP A 427 10.37 -12.85 -7.36
C TRP A 427 9.60 -12.67 -8.67
N LEU A 428 9.30 -11.43 -9.06
CA LEU A 428 8.56 -11.10 -10.28
C LEU A 428 9.26 -11.54 -11.57
N SER A 429 10.59 -11.67 -11.59
CA SER A 429 11.33 -12.21 -12.74
C SER A 429 10.90 -13.64 -13.12
N TYR A 430 10.29 -14.36 -12.18
CA TYR A 430 9.74 -15.70 -12.38
C TYR A 430 8.23 -15.72 -12.61
N VAL A 431 7.58 -14.55 -12.71
CA VAL A 431 6.12 -14.41 -12.73
C VAL A 431 5.68 -13.89 -14.10
N PRO A 432 4.67 -14.50 -14.74
CA PRO A 432 4.17 -14.06 -16.03
C PRO A 432 3.61 -12.64 -15.99
N LYS A 433 3.59 -11.95 -17.13
CA LYS A 433 3.07 -10.57 -17.22
C LYS A 433 1.61 -10.49 -16.75
N THR A 434 0.80 -11.45 -17.15
CA THR A 434 -0.56 -11.67 -16.65
C THR A 434 -0.75 -13.14 -16.26
N SER A 435 -1.82 -13.44 -15.53
CA SER A 435 -2.12 -14.83 -15.13
C SER A 435 -2.54 -15.71 -16.31
N ASP A 436 -3.00 -15.12 -17.41
CA ASP A 436 -3.31 -15.84 -18.65
C ASP A 436 -2.06 -16.16 -19.48
N ASN A 437 -0.94 -15.51 -19.17
CA ASN A 437 0.32 -15.53 -19.91
C ASN A 437 1.36 -16.49 -19.29
N TYR A 438 0.95 -17.66 -18.79
CA TYR A 438 1.80 -18.56 -18.01
C TYR A 438 3.16 -18.91 -18.68
N PHE A 439 3.19 -18.94 -20.02
CA PHE A 439 4.37 -19.30 -20.81
C PHE A 439 5.34 -18.15 -21.09
N ASP A 440 5.02 -16.92 -20.70
CA ASP A 440 5.85 -15.74 -20.99
C ASP A 440 7.21 -15.77 -20.28
N VAL A 441 7.31 -16.47 -19.14
CA VAL A 441 8.54 -16.57 -18.33
C VAL A 441 9.49 -17.66 -18.81
N LEU A 442 9.00 -18.63 -19.59
CA LEU A 442 9.82 -19.72 -20.09
C LEU A 442 10.60 -19.24 -21.33
N GLY A 443 11.93 -19.21 -21.24
CA GLY A 443 12.79 -18.90 -22.38
C GLY A 443 12.55 -19.83 -23.59
N GLU A 444 12.98 -19.40 -24.78
CA GLU A 444 12.83 -20.20 -26.03
C GLU A 444 13.32 -21.67 -25.94
N PRO A 445 14.44 -21.99 -25.26
CA PRO A 445 14.89 -23.38 -25.14
C PRO A 445 13.88 -24.27 -24.39
N THR A 446 13.19 -23.70 -23.39
CA THR A 446 12.23 -24.43 -22.54
C THR A 446 10.89 -24.65 -23.25
N LYS A 447 10.51 -23.74 -24.17
CA LYS A 447 9.34 -23.92 -25.06
C LYS A 447 9.53 -25.11 -26.01
N LEU A 448 10.74 -25.33 -26.51
CA LEU A 448 11.10 -26.46 -27.39
C LEU A 448 11.11 -27.81 -26.67
N ILE A 449 11.53 -27.85 -25.40
CA ILE A 449 11.59 -29.09 -24.61
C ILE A 449 10.18 -29.62 -24.32
N HIS A 450 9.20 -28.76 -24.01
CA HIS A 450 7.83 -29.21 -23.73
C HIS A 450 7.12 -29.80 -24.95
N ASN A 451 7.33 -29.23 -26.15
CA ASN A 451 6.79 -29.80 -27.39
C ASN A 451 7.27 -31.24 -27.63
N LYS A 452 8.50 -31.58 -27.18
CA LYS A 452 9.01 -32.97 -27.19
C LYS A 452 8.46 -33.86 -26.08
N PHE A 453 8.08 -33.29 -24.93
CA PHE A 453 7.53 -34.05 -23.81
C PHE A 453 6.05 -34.43 -24.00
N GLN A 454 5.27 -33.65 -24.76
CA GLN A 454 3.90 -34.04 -25.13
C GLN A 454 3.87 -35.27 -26.06
N GLU A 455 4.93 -35.52 -26.84
CA GLU A 455 5.04 -36.71 -27.69
C GLU A 455 5.39 -37.99 -26.91
N ASN A 456 5.87 -37.89 -25.66
CA ASN A 456 6.28 -39.05 -24.85
C ASN A 456 5.65 -39.02 -23.46
N SER A 457 4.34 -39.21 -23.40
CA SER A 457 3.59 -39.39 -22.15
C SER A 457 3.76 -40.81 -21.60
N LYS A 458 4.88 -41.07 -20.92
CA LYS A 458 5.05 -42.09 -19.87
C LYS A 458 6.40 -41.88 -19.19
N CYS A 459 6.41 -41.19 -18.05
CA CYS A 459 7.54 -41.27 -17.12
C CYS A 459 7.08 -41.01 -15.68
N ASP A 460 7.31 -42.01 -14.83
CA ASP A 460 7.01 -42.02 -13.40
C ASP A 460 7.91 -41.06 -12.62
N PHE A 461 7.29 -40.21 -11.79
CA PHE A 461 7.97 -39.30 -10.88
C PHE A 461 8.34 -40.01 -9.57
N SER A 462 9.42 -40.78 -9.58
CA SER A 462 10.07 -41.24 -8.35
C SER A 462 11.60 -41.18 -8.47
N LYS A 463 12.17 -39.97 -8.38
CA LYS A 463 13.61 -39.72 -8.11
C LYS A 463 13.89 -38.20 -7.94
N SER A 464 13.44 -37.61 -6.85
CA SER A 464 13.80 -36.22 -6.45
C SER A 464 15.17 -36.16 -5.75
N LYS A 465 16.24 -36.49 -6.46
CA LYS A 465 17.63 -36.25 -6.00
C LYS A 465 18.55 -35.58 -7.03
N ASN A 466 18.09 -35.27 -8.24
CA ASN A 466 18.93 -34.76 -9.33
C ASN A 466 18.51 -33.41 -9.93
N ILE A 467 17.62 -32.63 -9.29
CA ILE A 467 17.13 -31.37 -9.88
C ILE A 467 18.21 -30.26 -9.85
N ASN A 468 19.20 -30.33 -8.95
CA ASN A 468 20.23 -29.29 -8.83
C ASN A 468 21.30 -29.32 -9.94
N ASN A 469 21.39 -30.40 -10.74
CA ASN A 469 22.44 -30.52 -11.77
C ASN A 469 21.94 -30.14 -13.19
N SER A 470 20.66 -29.83 -13.36
CA SER A 470 20.06 -29.49 -14.67
C SER A 470 19.52 -28.07 -14.77
N ILE A 471 19.67 -27.26 -13.72
CA ILE A 471 19.29 -25.85 -13.68
C ILE A 471 20.60 -25.07 -13.74
N ASP A 472 20.68 -24.05 -14.60
CA ASP A 472 21.87 -23.20 -14.79
C ASP A 472 22.63 -22.97 -13.49
N SER A 473 23.92 -23.28 -13.50
CA SER A 473 24.81 -23.42 -12.34
C SER A 473 25.07 -22.15 -11.53
N ASP A 474 24.32 -21.06 -11.78
CA ASP A 474 24.48 -19.76 -11.12
C ASP A 474 23.28 -19.38 -10.23
N LYS A 475 22.33 -20.30 -9.97
CA LYS A 475 21.21 -20.08 -9.06
C LYS A 475 21.36 -20.91 -7.80
N GLU A 476 22.27 -20.50 -6.92
CA GLU A 476 22.40 -21.10 -5.59
C GLU A 476 21.10 -20.94 -4.78
N PHE A 477 20.51 -22.08 -4.42
CA PHE A 477 19.46 -22.19 -3.41
C PHE A 477 20.04 -22.94 -2.20
N ASN A 478 20.20 -22.24 -1.08
CA ASN A 478 20.44 -22.77 0.27
C ASN A 478 19.72 -21.80 1.23
N ASN A 479 18.95 -22.15 2.25
CA ASN A 479 18.75 -23.37 3.02
C ASN A 479 17.28 -23.44 3.46
N TYR A 480 16.54 -24.50 3.12
CA TYR A 480 15.27 -24.79 3.78
C TYR A 480 15.50 -25.73 4.97
N PRO A 481 14.88 -25.51 6.14
CA PRO A 481 14.74 -26.55 7.14
C PRO A 481 13.93 -27.70 6.52
N LYS A 482 14.47 -28.91 6.54
CA LYS A 482 13.71 -30.13 6.24
C LYS A 482 12.67 -30.31 7.34
N GLY A 483 11.40 -30.05 7.02
CA GLY A 483 10.29 -30.34 7.92
C GLY A 483 8.96 -29.92 7.33
N TYR A 484 8.27 -30.89 6.74
CA TYR A 484 6.82 -31.13 6.69
C TYR A 484 6.38 -31.56 5.30
N THR A 485 6.31 -32.89 5.18
CA THR A 485 5.61 -33.65 4.15
C THR A 485 4.10 -33.49 4.32
N SER A 486 3.42 -33.30 3.19
CA SER A 486 2.01 -33.63 2.92
C SER A 486 0.95 -33.17 3.93
N ASP A 487 0.25 -32.09 3.59
CA ASP A 487 -1.14 -31.88 4.02
C ASP A 487 -2.02 -31.78 2.76
N GLY A 488 -2.32 -32.95 2.19
CA GLY A 488 -3.65 -33.19 1.66
C GLY A 488 -4.49 -33.67 2.84
N ASP A 489 -5.70 -33.13 2.97
CA ASP A 489 -6.72 -33.39 4.00
C ASP A 489 -6.81 -32.32 5.11
N ILE A 490 -7.37 -31.14 4.80
CA ILE A 490 -8.38 -30.51 5.66
C ILE A 490 -9.40 -29.78 4.76
N GLN A 491 -10.66 -30.23 4.83
CA GLN A 491 -11.86 -29.63 4.25
C GLN A 491 -12.17 -28.23 4.79
#